data_AF-A0A7J9EM77-F1
#
_entry.id   AF-A0A7J9EM77-F1
#
_cell.length_a   1.000
_cell.length_b   1.000
_cell.length_c   1.000
_cell.angle_alpha   90.00
_cell.angle_beta   90.00
_cell.angle_gamma   90.00
#
_symmetry.space_group_name_H-M   'P 1'
#
loop_
_entity.id
_entity.type
_entity.pdbx_description
1 polymer ?
#
loop_
_entity_poly.entity_id
_entity_poly.type
_entity_poly.pdbx_seq_one_letter_code
_entity_poly.pdbx_strand_id
1 'polypeptide(L)'
;LSASGDSGPPEVVADPQGEVAQTFQNLGVCLVQQCAKIRQQVSTAVTYDKSIKAIRVKVPDSEEELLLHPATARRNDRSSQSVVNEWTGEQKLQYGDILEDIEPEEIRPMGNHAVSITWPDGFSQIAPYDQLQMIERLVDVPQPTVVQS
;
A
#
# COMPACT_ATOMS: atom_id res chain seq x y z
N LEU A 1 -22.82 -43.37 -5.68
CA LEU A 1 -23.95 -42.63 -5.09
C LEU A 1 -23.37 -41.38 -4.43
N SER A 2 -23.41 -40.25 -5.12
CA SER A 2 -23.00 -38.96 -4.54
C SER A 2 -24.09 -38.51 -3.58
N ALA A 3 -23.92 -38.80 -2.29
CA ALA A 3 -24.83 -38.36 -1.23
C ALA A 3 -24.60 -36.88 -0.82
N SER A 4 -23.56 -36.25 -1.37
CA SER A 4 -23.13 -34.88 -1.05
C SER A 4 -23.44 -33.91 -2.20
N GLY A 5 -24.72 -33.82 -2.58
CA GLY A 5 -25.24 -32.74 -3.45
C GLY A 5 -25.62 -31.49 -2.64
N ASP A 6 -26.21 -30.47 -3.29
CA ASP A 6 -26.55 -29.15 -2.72
C ASP A 6 -27.43 -29.16 -1.45
N SER A 7 -28.04 -30.30 -1.12
CA SER A 7 -28.97 -30.44 0.03
C SER A 7 -28.41 -31.29 1.19
N GLY A 8 -27.24 -31.91 1.02
CA GLY A 8 -26.61 -32.70 2.08
C GLY A 8 -25.80 -31.83 3.06
N PRO A 9 -25.64 -32.24 4.34
CA PRO A 9 -24.71 -31.56 5.22
C PRO A 9 -23.30 -31.61 4.60
N PRO A 10 -22.56 -30.50 4.55
CA PRO A 10 -21.23 -30.50 3.97
C PRO A 10 -20.32 -31.46 4.73
N GLU A 11 -19.41 -32.11 4.02
CA GLU A 11 -18.55 -33.19 4.56
C GLU A 11 -17.84 -32.78 5.85
N VAL A 12 -17.37 -31.54 5.94
CA VAL A 12 -16.68 -30.98 7.12
C VAL A 12 -17.56 -30.86 8.37
N VAL A 13 -18.88 -30.81 8.19
CA VAL A 13 -19.88 -30.80 9.27
C VAL A 13 -20.34 -32.23 9.59
N ALA A 14 -20.48 -33.07 8.56
CA ALA A 14 -20.88 -34.47 8.72
C ALA A 14 -19.79 -35.31 9.41
N ASP A 15 -18.52 -35.06 9.08
CA ASP A 15 -17.36 -35.66 9.74
C ASP A 15 -16.32 -34.58 10.14
N PRO A 16 -16.46 -33.98 11.33
CA PRO A 16 -15.56 -32.94 11.82
C PRO A 16 -14.12 -33.39 12.11
N GLN A 17 -13.86 -34.70 12.13
CA GLN A 17 -12.52 -35.28 12.34
C GLN A 17 -11.97 -35.94 11.08
N GLY A 18 -12.73 -35.90 9.98
CA GLY A 18 -12.34 -36.42 8.68
C GLY A 18 -11.21 -35.61 8.04
N GLU A 19 -10.57 -36.20 7.04
CA GLU A 19 -9.43 -35.61 6.33
C GLU A 19 -9.77 -34.23 5.71
N VAL A 20 -10.99 -34.08 5.19
CA VAL A 20 -11.47 -32.81 4.63
C VAL A 20 -11.60 -31.75 5.72
N ALA A 21 -12.19 -32.09 6.88
CA ALA A 21 -12.31 -31.17 8.01
C ALA A 21 -10.94 -30.75 8.55
N GLN A 22 -9.99 -31.69 8.62
CA GLN A 22 -8.61 -31.40 9.04
C GLN A 22 -7.90 -30.44 8.08
N THR A 23 -8.11 -30.60 6.77
CA THR A 23 -7.53 -29.72 5.75
C THR A 23 -8.05 -28.28 5.89
N PHE A 24 -9.37 -28.11 6.07
CA PHE A 24 -9.98 -26.80 6.31
C PHE A 24 -9.51 -26.17 7.62
N GLN A 25 -9.37 -26.95 8.69
CA GLN A 25 -8.83 -26.48 9.96
C GLN A 25 -7.38 -26.01 9.81
N ASN A 26 -6.54 -26.77 9.12
CA ASN A 26 -5.15 -26.40 8.86
C ASN A 26 -5.07 -25.09 8.05
N LEU A 27 -5.93 -24.90 7.04
CA LEU A 27 -6.03 -23.64 6.31
C LEU A 27 -6.42 -22.49 7.25
N GLY A 28 -7.41 -22.70 8.11
CA GLY A 28 -7.84 -21.71 9.12
C GLY A 28 -6.71 -21.31 10.07
N VAL A 29 -5.95 -22.29 10.58
CA VAL A 29 -4.77 -22.05 11.42
C VAL A 29 -3.72 -21.23 10.67
N CYS A 30 -3.41 -21.59 9.42
CA CYS A 30 -2.48 -20.84 8.58
C CYS A 30 -2.93 -19.39 8.41
N LEU A 31 -4.20 -19.14 8.11
CA LEU A 31 -4.73 -17.78 7.95
C LEU A 31 -4.60 -16.95 9.23
N VAL A 32 -4.97 -17.50 10.39
CA VAL A 32 -4.83 -16.81 11.67
C VAL A 32 -3.38 -16.45 11.96
N GLN A 33 -2.45 -17.38 11.70
CA GLN A 33 -1.02 -17.12 11.85
C GLN A 33 -0.53 -16.02 10.91
N GLN A 34 -0.97 -16.01 9.65
CA GLN A 34 -0.59 -14.95 8.71
C GLN A 34 -1.18 -13.59 9.11
N CYS A 35 -2.43 -13.54 9.59
CA CYS A 35 -3.01 -12.30 10.13
C CYS A 35 -2.23 -11.77 11.34
N ALA A 36 -1.78 -12.66 12.24
CA ALA A 36 -0.96 -12.29 13.39
C ALA A 36 0.39 -11.72 12.97
N LYS A 37 1.07 -12.36 11.99
CA LYS A 37 2.33 -11.86 11.42
C LYS A 37 2.17 -10.48 10.81
N ILE A 38 1.15 -10.28 9.97
CA ILE A 38 0.87 -8.99 9.33
C ILE A 38 0.68 -7.91 10.39
N ARG A 39 -0.11 -8.17 11.45
CA ARG A 39 -0.36 -7.20 12.53
C ARG A 39 0.90 -6.82 13.32
N GLN A 40 1.86 -7.74 13.47
CA GLN A 40 3.12 -7.50 14.17
C GLN A 40 4.17 -6.82 13.27
N GLN A 41 4.13 -7.06 11.96
CA GLN A 41 5.08 -6.51 10.98
C GLN A 41 4.72 -5.11 10.44
N VAL A 42 3.64 -4.47 10.91
CA VAL A 42 3.26 -3.13 10.43
C VAL A 42 4.16 -2.06 11.03
N SER A 43 5.42 -2.01 10.60
CA SER A 43 6.29 -0.84 10.78
C SER A 43 6.30 0.06 9.55
N THR A 44 5.34 -0.13 8.63
CA THR A 44 5.22 0.73 7.46
C THR A 44 4.69 2.09 7.89
N ALA A 45 5.56 3.09 7.85
CA ALA A 45 5.23 4.46 8.24
C ALA A 45 5.43 5.37 7.04
N VAL A 46 4.38 6.09 6.64
CA VAL A 46 4.47 7.13 5.62
C VAL A 46 3.99 8.44 6.20
N THR A 47 4.83 9.46 6.09
CA THR A 47 4.54 10.80 6.62
C THR A 47 5.06 11.87 5.68
N TYR A 48 4.35 13.00 5.59
CA TYR A 48 4.86 14.18 4.91
C TYR A 48 5.63 15.05 5.90
N ASP A 49 6.89 15.34 5.59
CA ASP A 49 7.74 16.24 6.37
C ASP A 49 7.79 17.62 5.71
N LYS A 50 7.11 18.59 6.33
CA LYS A 50 7.01 19.97 5.83
C LYS A 50 8.34 20.72 5.89
N SER A 51 9.26 20.33 6.77
CA SER A 51 10.53 21.05 6.96
C SER A 51 11.47 20.86 5.77
N ILE A 52 11.47 19.66 5.20
CA ILE A 52 12.29 19.26 4.05
C ILE A 52 11.47 19.08 2.76
N LYS A 53 10.17 19.41 2.81
CA LYS A 53 9.20 19.24 1.71
C LYS A 53 9.26 17.85 1.07
N ALA A 54 9.34 16.79 1.88
CA ALA A 54 9.51 15.42 1.38
C ALA A 54 8.50 14.43 1.98
N ILE A 55 8.07 13.46 1.18
CA ILE A 55 7.32 12.30 1.63
C ILE A 55 8.34 11.27 2.14
N ARG A 56 8.29 10.98 3.44
CA ARG A 56 9.11 9.98 4.11
C ARG A 56 8.38 8.65 4.09
N VAL A 57 8.97 7.63 3.50
CA VAL A 57 8.42 6.28 3.41
C VAL A 57 9.39 5.32 4.10
N LYS A 58 8.96 4.73 5.22
CA LYS A 58 9.65 3.62 5.87
C LYS A 58 8.94 2.32 5.52
N VAL A 59 9.58 1.49 4.71
CA VAL A 59 9.07 0.17 4.34
C VAL A 59 9.50 -0.84 5.41
N PRO A 60 8.65 -1.79 5.85
CA PRO A 60 9.05 -2.87 6.73
C PRO A 60 10.23 -3.64 6.11
N ASP A 61 11.14 -4.10 6.96
CA ASP A 61 12.38 -4.81 6.59
C ASP A 61 13.42 -3.98 5.80
N SER A 62 13.18 -2.67 5.60
CA SER A 62 14.18 -1.72 5.10
C SER A 62 14.74 -0.86 6.23
N GLU A 63 16.06 -0.84 6.38
CA GLU A 63 16.76 0.09 7.27
C GLU A 63 16.74 1.53 6.73
N GLU A 64 16.59 1.70 5.42
CA GLU A 64 16.55 3.00 4.76
C GLU A 64 15.14 3.57 4.70
N GLU A 65 15.01 4.85 5.03
CA GLU A 65 13.84 5.67 4.73
C GLU A 65 13.97 6.27 3.33
N LEU A 66 12.91 6.16 2.53
CA LEU A 66 12.85 6.79 1.21
C LEU A 66 12.34 8.21 1.39
N LEU A 67 13.07 9.17 0.83
CA LEU A 67 12.65 10.56 0.75
C LEU A 67 12.25 10.85 -0.68
N LEU A 68 10.96 11.13 -0.89
CA LEU A 68 10.41 11.37 -2.21
C LEU A 68 9.91 12.81 -2.31
N HIS A 69 10.22 13.47 -3.41
CA HIS A 69 9.66 14.78 -3.70
C HIS A 69 8.17 14.63 -4.05
N PRO A 70 7.25 15.40 -3.42
CA PRO A 70 5.81 15.28 -3.66
C PRO A 70 5.41 15.39 -5.13
N ALA A 71 5.98 16.36 -5.88
CA ALA A 71 5.71 16.49 -7.30
C ALA A 71 6.15 15.27 -8.12
N THR A 72 7.25 14.62 -7.75
CA THR A 72 7.72 13.41 -8.42
C THR A 72 6.80 12.21 -8.12
N ALA A 73 6.35 12.09 -6.87
CA ALA A 73 5.36 11.07 -6.49
C ALA A 73 4.02 11.27 -7.23
N ARG A 74 3.53 12.52 -7.33
CA ARG A 74 2.31 12.89 -8.05
C ARG A 74 2.42 12.62 -9.55
N ARG A 75 3.54 12.98 -10.18
CA ARG A 75 3.80 12.74 -11.62
C ARG A 75 3.86 11.26 -11.96
N ASN A 76 4.30 10.42 -11.02
CA ASN A 76 4.32 8.98 -11.20
C ASN A 76 2.99 8.32 -10.77
N ASP A 77 1.88 9.05 -10.68
CA ASP A 77 0.58 8.45 -10.39
C ASP A 77 0.16 7.50 -11.53
N ARG A 78 0.03 6.21 -11.19
CA ARG A 78 -0.41 5.14 -12.09
C ARG A 78 -1.82 4.65 -11.75
N SER A 79 -2.52 5.29 -10.82
CA SER A 79 -3.87 4.87 -10.41
C SER A 79 -4.88 5.06 -11.54
N SER A 80 -5.90 4.20 -11.59
CA SER A 80 -6.87 4.17 -12.70
C SER A 80 -7.62 5.50 -12.92
N GLN A 81 -7.75 6.35 -11.90
CA GLN A 81 -8.38 7.67 -12.03
C GLN A 81 -7.53 8.69 -12.79
N SER A 82 -6.23 8.41 -12.89
CA SER A 82 -5.22 9.31 -13.43
C SER A 82 -4.85 8.97 -14.87
N VAL A 83 -4.98 7.71 -15.26
CA VAL A 83 -4.38 7.21 -16.50
C VAL A 83 -5.36 7.23 -17.68
N VAL A 84 -6.65 6.89 -17.53
CA VAL A 84 -7.58 6.86 -18.67
C VAL A 84 -9.03 6.95 -18.20
N ASN A 85 -9.85 7.81 -18.81
CA ASN A 85 -11.30 7.67 -18.71
C ASN A 85 -11.70 6.34 -19.39
N GLU A 86 -12.09 5.33 -18.60
CA GLU A 86 -12.21 3.91 -18.99
C GLU A 86 -13.14 3.63 -20.19
N TRP A 87 -13.88 4.64 -20.66
CA TRP A 87 -14.75 4.58 -21.83
C TRP A 87 -14.32 5.50 -23.00
N THR A 88 -13.40 6.46 -22.79
CA THR A 88 -13.00 7.44 -23.83
C THR A 88 -11.52 7.48 -24.17
N GLY A 89 -10.64 6.84 -23.40
CA GLY A 89 -9.21 6.80 -23.74
C GLY A 89 -8.43 8.08 -23.41
N GLU A 90 -9.07 9.13 -22.89
CA GLU A 90 -8.40 10.40 -22.59
C GLU A 90 -7.59 10.31 -21.28
N GLN A 91 -6.30 10.62 -21.39
CA GLN A 91 -5.39 10.82 -20.27
C GLN A 91 -5.78 12.12 -19.55
N LYS A 92 -6.30 12.00 -18.33
CA LYS A 92 -6.74 13.18 -17.53
C LYS A 92 -5.58 13.94 -16.91
N LEU A 93 -4.42 13.30 -16.71
CA LEU A 93 -3.24 13.96 -16.16
C LEU A 93 -2.34 14.53 -17.26
N GLN A 94 -2.38 15.85 -17.37
CA GLN A 94 -1.38 16.61 -18.10
C GLN A 94 -0.20 16.90 -17.15
N TYR A 95 0.95 16.33 -17.47
CA TYR A 95 2.17 16.44 -16.66
C TYR A 95 2.62 17.89 -16.37
N GLY A 96 2.19 18.86 -17.19
CA GLY A 96 2.48 20.28 -17.03
C GLY A 96 1.61 21.03 -16.01
N ASP A 97 0.52 20.43 -15.53
CA ASP A 97 -0.40 21.08 -14.58
C ASP A 97 -0.05 20.80 -13.10
N ILE A 98 0.94 19.94 -12.84
CA ILE A 98 1.38 19.62 -11.48
C ILE A 98 2.37 20.67 -11.00
N LEU A 99 1.96 21.45 -10.00
CA LEU A 99 2.81 22.41 -9.30
C LEU A 99 4.05 21.72 -8.72
N GLU A 100 5.23 22.33 -8.87
CA GLU A 100 6.46 21.81 -8.27
C GLU A 100 6.39 21.80 -6.74
N ASP A 101 5.76 22.81 -6.14
CA ASP A 101 5.54 22.92 -4.70
C ASP A 101 4.25 22.24 -4.21
N ILE A 102 3.69 21.28 -4.96
CA ILE A 102 2.47 20.57 -4.51
C ILE A 102 2.73 19.85 -3.18
N GLU A 103 1.85 20.08 -2.19
CA GLU A 103 1.91 19.40 -0.90
C GLU A 103 0.70 18.45 -0.79
N PRO A 104 0.88 17.24 -0.24
CA PRO A 104 -0.23 16.33 0.01
C PRO A 104 -1.11 16.89 1.15
N GLU A 105 -2.42 16.90 0.95
CA GLU A 105 -3.38 17.26 2.00
C GLU A 105 -3.43 16.18 3.07
N GLU A 106 -3.34 14.91 2.64
CA GLU A 106 -3.39 13.76 3.51
C GLU A 106 -2.55 12.61 2.98
N ILE A 107 -1.87 11.89 3.88
CA ILE A 107 -1.18 10.63 3.56
C ILE A 107 -1.62 9.60 4.58
N ARG A 108 -2.08 8.44 4.10
CA ARG A 108 -2.45 7.29 4.95
C ARG A 108 -1.84 5.99 4.41
N PRO A 109 -1.14 5.20 5.23
CA PRO A 109 -0.74 3.86 4.84
C PRO A 109 -1.98 2.99 4.62
N MET A 110 -2.02 2.25 3.51
CA MET A 110 -3.07 1.30 3.15
C MET A 110 -2.52 -0.12 3.32
N GLY A 111 -2.45 -0.55 4.58
CA GLY A 111 -1.77 -1.79 4.96
C GLY A 111 -0.26 -1.72 4.73
N ASN A 112 0.34 -2.88 4.46
CA ASN A 112 1.78 -3.03 4.26
C ASN A 112 2.22 -2.98 2.78
N HIS A 113 1.29 -2.77 1.84
CA HIS A 113 1.59 -2.85 0.41
C HIS A 113 1.46 -1.51 -0.34
N ALA A 114 0.65 -0.58 0.16
CA ALA A 114 0.42 0.68 -0.52
C ALA A 114 0.24 1.86 0.45
N VAL A 115 0.30 3.06 -0.11
CA VAL A 115 -0.08 4.32 0.54
C VAL A 115 -1.16 5.01 -0.27
N SER A 116 -2.10 5.67 0.41
CA SER A 116 -3.05 6.61 -0.17
C SER A 116 -2.58 8.03 0.11
N ILE A 117 -2.54 8.85 -0.94
CA ILE A 117 -2.15 10.26 -0.88
C ILE A 117 -3.29 11.08 -1.48
N THR A 118 -3.84 12.00 -0.70
CA THR A 118 -4.84 12.97 -1.16
C THR A 118 -4.13 14.27 -1.50
N TRP A 119 -4.41 14.77 -2.70
CA TRP A 119 -3.76 15.95 -3.28
C TRP A 119 -4.76 17.12 -3.37
N PRO A 120 -4.27 18.38 -3.30
CA PRO A 120 -5.12 19.58 -3.33
C PRO A 120 -5.79 19.82 -4.68
N ASP A 121 -5.37 19.10 -5.73
CA ASP A 121 -6.02 19.09 -7.04
C ASP A 121 -7.31 18.22 -7.06
N GLY A 122 -7.68 17.63 -5.92
CA GLY A 122 -8.85 16.79 -5.76
C GLY A 122 -8.64 15.33 -6.13
N PHE A 123 -7.42 14.92 -6.48
CA PHE A 123 -7.10 13.53 -6.78
C PHE A 123 -6.66 12.76 -5.53
N SER A 124 -7.04 11.48 -5.47
CA SER A 124 -6.54 10.53 -4.47
C SER A 124 -5.73 9.45 -5.18
N GLN A 125 -4.42 9.47 -4.94
CA GLN A 125 -3.46 8.53 -5.51
C GLN A 125 -3.28 7.34 -4.57
N ILE A 126 -3.38 6.12 -5.11
CA ILE A 126 -2.95 4.90 -4.42
C ILE A 126 -1.63 4.46 -5.05
N ALA A 127 -0.56 4.45 -4.27
CA ALA A 127 0.78 4.10 -4.72
C ALA A 127 1.30 2.87 -3.95
N PRO A 128 1.62 1.76 -4.64
CA PRO A 128 2.33 0.62 -4.04
C PRO A 128 3.74 1.02 -3.57
N TYR A 129 4.22 0.43 -2.48
CA TYR A 129 5.57 0.72 -1.97
C TYR A 129 6.67 0.34 -2.96
N ASP A 130 6.49 -0.78 -3.68
CA ASP A 130 7.43 -1.22 -4.72
C ASP A 130 7.53 -0.18 -5.84
N GLN A 131 6.42 0.47 -6.20
CA GLN A 131 6.42 1.55 -7.17
C GLN A 131 7.18 2.77 -6.64
N LEU A 132 6.95 3.15 -5.38
CA LEU A 132 7.63 4.29 -4.75
C LEU A 132 9.15 4.08 -4.64
N GLN A 133 9.60 2.84 -4.45
CA GLN A 133 11.02 2.48 -4.42
C GLN A 133 11.72 2.69 -5.77
N MET A 134 10.99 2.62 -6.88
CA MET A 134 11.52 2.83 -8.23
C MET A 134 11.54 4.30 -8.65
N ILE A 135 10.99 5.21 -7.84
CA ILE A 135 10.97 6.65 -8.13
C ILE A 135 12.32 7.26 -7.74
N GLU A 136 12.72 8.29 -8.47
CA GLU A 136 13.87 9.12 -8.13
C GLU A 136 13.77 9.64 -6.69
N ARG A 137 14.76 9.28 -5.88
CA ARG A 137 14.86 9.69 -4.48
C ARG A 137 15.39 11.12 -4.41
N LEU A 138 14.95 11.88 -3.41
CA LEU A 138 15.53 13.17 -3.08
C LEU A 138 16.92 12.95 -2.48
N VAL A 139 17.97 13.17 -3.28
CA VAL A 139 19.37 12.82 -2.93
C VAL A 139 20.08 13.87 -2.05
N ASP A 140 19.52 15.07 -1.89
CA ASP A 140 20.15 16.22 -1.22
C ASP A 140 19.40 16.71 0.03
N VAL A 141 18.95 15.80 0.90
CA VAL A 141 18.40 16.22 2.21
C VAL A 141 19.55 16.35 3.21
N PRO A 142 19.74 17.52 3.85
CA PRO A 142 20.74 17.67 4.91
C PRO A 142 20.45 16.66 6.01
N GLN A 143 21.41 15.79 6.33
CA GLN A 143 21.27 14.86 7.45
C GLN A 143 21.01 15.66 8.74
N PRO A 144 19.97 15.34 9.53
CA PRO A 144 19.79 15.97 10.83
C PRO A 144 21.01 15.65 11.68
N THR A 145 21.74 16.69 12.08
CA THR A 145 22.94 16.58 12.89
C THR A 145 22.56 15.91 14.21
N VAL A 146 23.03 14.69 14.42
CA VAL A 146 22.85 13.98 15.69
C VAL A 146 23.64 14.74 16.75
N VAL A 147 22.94 15.54 17.56
CA VAL A 147 23.53 16.21 18.71
C VAL A 147 23.68 15.15 19.81
N GLN A 148 24.87 14.55 19.89
CA GLN A 148 25.22 13.69 21.02
C GLN A 148 25.27 14.55 22.29
N SER A 149 24.46 14.19 23.28
CA SER A 149 24.53 14.71 24.66
C SER A 149 25.10 13.63 25.58
#